data_AF-A0A957S8W7-F1
#
_entry.id   AF-A0A957S8W7-F1
#
_cell.length_a   1.000
_cell.length_b   1.000
_cell.length_c   1.000
_cell.angle_alpha   90.00
_cell.angle_beta   90.00
_cell.angle_gamma   90.00
#
_symmetry.space_group_name_H-M   'P 1'
#
loop_
_entity.id
_entity.type
_entity.pdbx_description
1 polymer ?
#
loop_
_entity_poly.entity_id
_entity_poly.type
_entity_poly.pdbx_seq_one_letter_code
_entity_poly.pdbx_strand_id
1 'polypeptide(L)'
;MDHLADVELLGRADLTARCDHSADVQLTCQQEATQPLLAAEVSASSYARWSLAFGEQLTTDFTPLTGTETLYLHMRRTGNLMPNLYLVERDGDRMAVRLNAFGLRDAWSDVHVPLAEIVDDEGNRPDFANIVEVQVVLEWADMAGELEIDSVRFASVWREPVTIGDSSLALAQALQLDNGFAATPIADGLSAITQIQFTPDHDMLVSLQTGRIWWYSDSDGDGVYDERHLYATGLPEVVGLLYDAADGAVWLGGRGQLVRTFDDDQNGVADSYDVRIDGLPWGRHQNNTLVWNPDPDPFTGE
;
A
#
# COMPACT_ATOMS: atom_id res chain seq x y z
N MET A 1 -7.67 -23.17 7.51
CA MET A 1 -6.57 -22.33 7.98
C MET A 1 -7.09 -20.93 7.91
N ASP A 2 -7.00 -20.18 9.00
CA ASP A 2 -7.42 -18.80 9.00
C ASP A 2 -6.29 -17.96 8.38
N HIS A 3 -6.63 -16.88 7.67
CA HIS A 3 -5.62 -15.98 7.11
C HIS A 3 -5.13 -15.03 8.20
N LEU A 4 -3.82 -14.73 8.25
CA LEU A 4 -3.32 -13.68 9.16
C LEU A 4 -3.81 -12.29 8.71
N ALA A 5 -4.27 -12.20 7.45
CA ALA A 5 -4.96 -11.04 6.93
C ALA A 5 -6.44 -10.99 7.37
N ASP A 6 -6.99 -9.79 7.34
CA ASP A 6 -8.38 -9.43 7.60
C ASP A 6 -8.86 -9.70 9.03
N VAL A 7 -7.92 -9.76 9.96
CA VAL A 7 -8.17 -9.93 11.40
C VAL A 7 -7.49 -8.82 12.19
N GLU A 8 -8.19 -8.29 13.20
CA GLU A 8 -7.59 -7.36 14.16
C GLU A 8 -6.56 -8.10 15.01
N LEU A 9 -5.34 -7.54 15.09
CA LEU A 9 -4.25 -8.14 15.85
C LEU A 9 -4.24 -7.65 17.30
N LEU A 10 -4.70 -6.43 17.58
CA LEU A 10 -4.78 -5.95 18.95
C LEU A 10 -5.78 -6.78 19.78
N GLY A 11 -5.39 -7.12 21.01
CA GLY A 11 -6.20 -7.86 21.98
C GLY A 11 -6.27 -9.37 21.76
N ARG A 12 -5.63 -9.90 20.71
CA ARG A 12 -5.56 -11.33 20.45
C ARG A 12 -4.74 -12.06 21.51
N ALA A 13 -5.27 -13.19 22.00
CA ALA A 13 -4.66 -13.95 23.09
C ALA A 13 -3.42 -14.76 22.68
N ASP A 14 -3.27 -15.03 21.39
CA ASP A 14 -2.13 -15.73 20.79
C ASP A 14 -0.98 -14.79 20.40
N LEU A 15 -1.15 -13.48 20.62
CA LEU A 15 -0.15 -12.44 20.41
C LEU A 15 0.39 -11.89 21.74
N THR A 16 1.66 -11.52 21.74
CA THR A 16 2.30 -10.88 22.90
C THR A 16 2.68 -9.46 22.55
N ALA A 17 1.99 -8.50 23.14
CA ALA A 17 2.38 -7.10 23.06
C ALA A 17 3.32 -6.73 24.20
N ARG A 18 4.28 -5.85 23.94
CA ARG A 18 5.22 -5.35 24.96
C ARG A 18 5.68 -3.94 24.63
N CYS A 19 5.91 -3.17 25.69
CA CYS A 19 6.63 -1.90 25.64
C CYS A 19 8.01 -2.01 26.29
N ASP A 20 9.03 -1.46 25.65
CA ASP A 20 10.39 -1.39 26.18
C ASP A 20 11.13 -0.14 25.68
N HIS A 21 12.18 0.27 26.38
CA HIS A 21 12.89 1.51 26.12
C HIS A 21 14.32 1.49 26.67
N SER A 22 15.17 2.41 26.19
CA SER A 22 16.49 2.64 26.78
C SER A 22 16.40 3.15 28.22
N ALA A 23 17.43 2.89 29.04
CA ALA A 23 17.43 3.23 30.47
C ALA A 23 17.29 4.74 30.78
N ASP A 24 17.62 5.61 29.83
CA ASP A 24 17.55 7.08 29.93
C ASP A 24 16.20 7.66 29.47
N VAL A 25 15.30 6.84 28.95
CA VAL A 25 14.00 7.25 28.41
C VAL A 25 12.91 7.18 29.46
N GLN A 26 12.05 8.19 29.50
CA GLN A 26 10.78 8.12 30.21
C GLN A 26 9.71 7.64 29.23
N LEU A 27 9.26 6.39 29.41
CA LEU A 27 8.14 5.82 28.68
C LEU A 27 7.03 5.46 29.66
N THR A 28 5.84 6.00 29.42
CA THR A 28 4.60 5.46 29.98
C THR A 28 3.90 4.68 28.88
N CYS A 29 3.59 3.41 29.13
CA CYS A 29 2.85 2.56 28.22
C CYS A 29 1.60 2.01 28.92
N GLN A 30 0.44 2.24 28.34
CA GLN A 30 -0.85 1.78 28.86
C GLN A 30 -1.53 0.89 27.82
N GLN A 31 -2.31 -0.09 28.30
CA GLN A 31 -3.15 -0.95 27.46
C GLN A 31 -2.39 -1.61 26.29
N GLU A 32 -1.16 -2.06 26.57
CA GLU A 32 -0.17 -2.49 25.56
C GLU A 32 -0.69 -3.53 24.56
N ALA A 33 -1.68 -4.35 24.95
CA ALA A 33 -2.23 -5.38 24.07
C ALA A 33 -3.44 -4.92 23.26
N THR A 34 -4.28 -4.01 23.76
CA THR A 34 -5.63 -3.76 23.19
C THR A 34 -5.77 -2.39 22.53
N GLN A 35 -5.17 -1.36 23.13
CA GLN A 35 -5.18 0.01 22.60
C GLN A 35 -3.92 0.71 23.11
N PRO A 36 -2.74 0.36 22.58
CA PRO A 36 -1.47 0.86 23.10
C PRO A 36 -1.44 2.39 23.12
N LEU A 37 -1.20 2.96 24.30
CA LEU A 37 -0.92 4.39 24.48
C LEU A 37 0.49 4.57 25.03
N LEU A 38 1.37 5.12 24.21
CA LEU A 38 2.76 5.42 24.53
C LEU A 38 2.91 6.93 24.74
N ALA A 39 3.30 7.35 25.92
CA ALA A 39 3.79 8.71 26.17
C ALA A 39 5.31 8.64 26.40
N ALA A 40 6.08 9.27 25.51
CA ALA A 40 7.53 9.11 25.48
C ALA A 40 8.27 10.43 25.30
N GLU A 41 9.40 10.55 25.99
CA GLU A 41 10.44 11.56 25.72
C GLU A 41 11.74 10.83 25.38
N VAL A 42 12.16 10.92 24.12
CA VAL A 42 13.26 10.15 23.54
C VAL A 42 14.31 11.11 22.98
N SER A 43 15.58 10.71 23.05
CA SER A 43 16.68 11.47 22.46
C SER A 43 17.18 10.81 21.18
N ALA A 44 18.02 11.51 20.43
CA ALA A 44 18.69 10.93 19.26
C ALA A 44 19.55 9.68 19.54
N SER A 45 19.92 9.42 20.80
CA SER A 45 20.74 8.26 21.22
C SER A 45 19.95 7.16 21.94
N SER A 46 18.64 7.29 22.06
CA SER A 46 17.81 6.35 22.80
C SER A 46 16.59 5.90 22.02
N TYR A 47 15.86 4.92 22.54
CA TYR A 47 14.65 4.42 21.90
C TYR A 47 13.52 4.18 22.91
N ALA A 48 12.29 4.27 22.41
CA ALA A 48 11.10 3.68 23.00
C ALA A 48 10.40 2.83 21.93
N ARG A 49 9.94 1.65 22.31
CA ARG A 49 9.35 0.68 21.40
C ARG A 49 8.06 0.12 21.98
N TRP A 50 7.06 0.01 21.12
CA TRP A 50 5.99 -0.96 21.27
C TRP A 50 6.18 -2.07 20.23
N SER A 51 5.86 -3.30 20.60
CA SER A 51 5.94 -4.43 19.70
C SER A 51 4.84 -5.43 19.93
N LEU A 52 4.48 -6.14 18.87
CA LEU A 52 3.48 -7.19 18.83
C LEU A 52 4.10 -8.43 18.20
N ALA A 53 4.47 -9.39 19.03
CA ALA A 53 5.11 -10.64 18.62
C ALA A 53 4.07 -11.74 18.37
N PHE A 54 4.26 -12.47 17.27
CA PHE A 54 3.43 -13.59 16.85
C PHE A 54 3.88 -14.84 17.60
N GLY A 55 2.98 -15.48 18.34
CA GLY A 55 3.29 -16.72 19.03
C GLY A 55 3.66 -17.85 18.06
N GLU A 56 4.45 -18.84 18.50
CA GLU A 56 4.84 -19.97 17.66
C GLU A 56 3.63 -20.68 17.02
N GLN A 57 2.50 -20.79 17.74
CA GLN A 57 1.26 -21.40 17.23
C GLN A 57 0.61 -20.62 16.08
N LEU A 58 0.67 -19.29 16.08
CA LEU A 58 0.15 -18.49 14.96
C LEU A 58 0.91 -18.78 13.68
N THR A 59 2.23 -18.97 13.77
CA THR A 59 3.05 -19.23 12.59
C THR A 59 2.79 -20.61 11.96
N THR A 60 2.07 -21.50 12.63
CA THR A 60 1.69 -22.82 12.10
C THR A 60 0.23 -22.92 11.67
N ASP A 61 -0.66 -22.14 12.29
CA ASP A 61 -2.11 -22.27 12.09
C ASP A 61 -2.67 -21.30 11.02
N PHE A 62 -1.88 -20.29 10.65
CA PHE A 62 -2.26 -19.26 9.69
C PHE A 62 -1.53 -19.39 8.36
N THR A 63 -2.20 -18.99 7.28
CA THR A 63 -1.51 -18.74 6.01
C THR A 63 -0.49 -17.61 6.22
N PRO A 64 0.80 -17.84 5.89
CA PRO A 64 1.80 -16.79 5.99
C PRO A 64 1.49 -15.60 5.08
N LEU A 65 2.02 -14.43 5.42
CA LEU A 65 1.92 -13.25 4.54
C LEU A 65 2.68 -13.54 3.24
N THR A 66 2.09 -13.10 2.14
CA THR A 66 2.63 -13.28 0.79
C THR A 66 3.43 -12.04 0.33
N GLY A 67 3.19 -10.90 0.98
CA GLY A 67 3.73 -9.60 0.59
C GLY A 67 2.79 -8.80 -0.33
N THR A 68 1.64 -9.35 -0.73
CA THR A 68 0.59 -8.60 -1.45
C THR A 68 -0.32 -7.84 -0.49
N GLU A 69 -0.31 -8.19 0.79
CA GLU A 69 -1.14 -7.56 1.81
C GLU A 69 -0.73 -6.10 2.07
N THR A 70 -1.63 -5.36 2.71
CA THR A 70 -1.35 -4.01 3.23
C THR A 70 -1.44 -4.01 4.75
N LEU A 71 -0.38 -3.58 5.44
CA LEU A 71 -0.48 -3.33 6.88
C LEU A 71 -1.27 -2.04 7.11
N TYR A 72 -2.42 -2.17 7.76
CA TYR A 72 -3.27 -1.08 8.20
C TYR A 72 -3.01 -0.77 9.67
N LEU A 73 -2.83 0.51 9.97
CA LEU A 73 -2.70 1.05 11.31
C LEU A 73 -3.68 2.22 11.48
N HIS A 74 -4.60 2.13 12.44
CA HIS A 74 -5.35 3.30 12.90
C HIS A 74 -4.64 3.88 14.12
N MET A 75 -4.08 5.08 13.99
CA MET A 75 -3.21 5.64 15.02
C MET A 75 -3.50 7.12 15.23
N ARG A 76 -3.26 7.60 16.45
CA ARG A 76 -3.20 9.03 16.75
C ARG A 76 -1.84 9.37 17.33
N ARG A 77 -1.23 10.39 16.73
CA ARG A 77 0.03 10.94 17.20
C ARG A 77 -0.18 12.36 17.69
N THR A 78 0.50 12.73 18.78
CA THR A 78 0.65 14.10 19.24
C THR A 78 2.12 14.50 19.36
N GLY A 79 2.40 15.81 19.29
CA GLY A 79 3.76 16.33 19.46
C GLY A 79 4.64 16.13 18.22
N ASN A 80 5.93 15.89 18.41
CA ASN A 80 6.89 15.77 17.30
C ASN A 80 7.38 14.33 17.08
N LEU A 81 6.66 13.31 17.56
CA LEU A 81 7.04 11.91 17.36
C LEU A 81 7.19 11.57 15.87
N MET A 82 8.20 10.78 15.50
CA MET A 82 8.41 10.30 14.14
C MET A 82 8.65 8.79 14.15
N PRO A 83 7.61 7.99 14.45
CA PRO A 83 7.77 6.55 14.62
C PRO A 83 8.19 5.86 13.32
N ASN A 84 9.11 4.91 13.47
CA ASN A 84 9.42 3.91 12.46
C ASN A 84 8.61 2.65 12.76
N LEU A 85 8.04 2.07 11.73
CA LEU A 85 7.52 0.71 11.73
C LEU A 85 8.67 -0.24 11.42
N TYR A 86 8.72 -1.38 12.09
CA TYR A 86 9.59 -2.48 11.72
C TYR A 86 8.77 -3.75 11.54
N LEU A 87 9.05 -4.45 10.45
CA LEU A 87 8.73 -5.86 10.31
C LEU A 87 9.97 -6.66 10.69
N VAL A 88 9.80 -7.64 11.57
CA VAL A 88 10.89 -8.45 12.11
C VAL A 88 10.73 -9.89 11.65
N GLU A 89 11.77 -10.40 11.01
CA GLU A 89 11.87 -11.78 10.56
C GLU A 89 12.30 -12.71 11.70
N ARG A 90 12.06 -14.01 11.50
CA ARG A 90 12.35 -15.05 12.48
C ARG A 90 13.82 -15.14 12.90
N ASP A 91 14.73 -14.78 12.00
CA ASP A 91 16.17 -14.73 12.27
C ASP A 91 16.62 -13.45 13.00
N GLY A 92 15.70 -12.50 13.18
CA GLY A 92 15.91 -11.23 13.86
C GLY A 92 16.22 -10.06 12.93
N ASP A 93 16.25 -10.28 11.61
CA ASP A 93 16.40 -9.20 10.65
C ASP A 93 15.19 -8.25 10.71
N ARG A 94 15.46 -6.95 10.53
CA ARG A 94 14.48 -5.87 10.75
C ARG A 94 14.44 -4.97 9.54
N MET A 95 13.26 -4.79 8.95
CA MET A 95 13.06 -3.84 7.87
C MET A 95 12.29 -2.61 8.34
N ALA A 96 12.92 -1.45 8.22
CA ALA A 96 12.39 -0.19 8.72
C ALA A 96 11.51 0.52 7.67
N VAL A 97 10.39 1.05 8.12
CA VAL A 97 9.48 1.88 7.32
C VAL A 97 9.13 3.14 8.08
N ARG A 98 9.33 4.31 7.48
CA ARG A 98 8.97 5.59 8.12
C ARG A 98 7.47 5.82 7.99
N LEU A 99 6.71 5.78 9.09
CA LEU A 99 5.25 5.93 9.05
C LEU A 99 4.78 7.30 8.52
N ASN A 100 5.59 8.36 8.70
CA ASN A 100 5.28 9.68 8.13
C ASN A 100 5.25 9.68 6.59
N ALA A 101 5.98 8.77 5.93
CA ALA A 101 5.93 8.64 4.46
C ALA A 101 4.57 8.11 3.98
N PHE A 102 3.81 7.46 4.87
CA PHE A 102 2.50 6.88 4.61
C PHE A 102 1.35 7.71 5.22
N GLY A 103 1.60 8.98 5.51
CA GLY A 103 0.55 9.93 5.85
C GLY A 103 0.22 10.05 7.33
N LEU A 104 1.03 9.51 8.25
CA LEU A 104 0.87 9.76 9.68
C LEU A 104 0.98 11.26 10.00
N ARG A 105 -0.05 11.82 10.65
CA ARG A 105 -0.17 13.25 10.99
C ARG A 105 -0.24 13.48 12.50
N ASP A 106 -0.18 14.74 12.92
CA ASP A 106 -0.46 15.16 14.31
C ASP A 106 -1.99 15.18 14.57
N ALA A 107 -2.61 14.01 14.41
CA ALA A 107 -4.04 13.74 14.50
C ALA A 107 -4.27 12.22 14.44
N TRP A 108 -5.53 11.78 14.51
CA TRP A 108 -5.92 10.45 14.02
C TRP A 108 -5.57 10.32 12.53
N SER A 109 -5.01 9.18 12.14
CA SER A 109 -4.59 8.86 10.78
C SER A 109 -4.80 7.37 10.52
N ASP A 110 -5.32 7.06 9.34
CA ASP A 110 -5.27 5.72 8.77
C ASP A 110 -3.98 5.58 7.95
N VAL A 111 -3.06 4.78 8.44
CA VAL A 111 -1.77 4.54 7.78
C VAL A 111 -1.84 3.18 7.09
N HIS A 112 -1.62 3.20 5.78
CA HIS A 112 -1.63 2.01 4.94
C HIS A 112 -0.22 1.81 4.40
N VAL A 113 0.41 0.68 4.76
CA VAL A 113 1.75 0.31 4.31
C VAL A 113 1.64 -0.97 3.47
N PRO A 114 1.59 -0.86 2.13
CA PRO A 114 1.58 -2.03 1.27
C PRO A 114 2.89 -2.80 1.41
N LEU A 115 2.82 -4.09 1.71
CA LEU A 115 4.01 -4.89 2.01
C LEU A 115 4.96 -4.96 0.82
N ALA A 116 4.44 -5.06 -0.41
CA ALA A 116 5.23 -5.04 -1.64
C ALA A 116 6.04 -3.75 -1.87
N GLU A 117 5.78 -2.65 -1.14
CA GLU A 117 6.57 -1.41 -1.19
C GLU A 117 7.73 -1.40 -0.17
N ILE A 118 7.79 -2.38 0.73
CA ILE A 118 8.82 -2.48 1.76
C ILE A 118 10.04 -3.16 1.14
N VAL A 119 11.11 -2.38 0.99
CA VAL A 119 12.42 -2.84 0.52
C VAL A 119 13.54 -2.20 1.34
N ASP A 120 14.68 -2.88 1.42
CA ASP A 120 15.91 -2.31 1.97
C ASP A 120 16.60 -1.32 0.99
N ASP A 121 17.76 -0.78 1.38
CA ASP A 121 18.53 0.17 0.57
C ASP A 121 19.07 -0.47 -0.73
N GLU A 122 19.18 -1.79 -0.77
CA GLU A 122 19.58 -2.59 -1.94
C GLU A 122 18.39 -3.01 -2.82
N GLY A 123 17.16 -2.79 -2.37
CA GLY A 123 15.93 -3.17 -3.07
C GLY A 123 15.44 -4.60 -2.78
N ASN A 124 16.01 -5.30 -1.79
CA ASN A 124 15.53 -6.61 -1.37
C ASN A 124 14.27 -6.47 -0.52
N ARG A 125 13.36 -7.43 -0.64
CA ARG A 125 12.12 -7.51 0.15
C ARG A 125 12.33 -8.39 1.38
N PRO A 126 11.58 -8.15 2.47
CA PRO A 126 11.52 -9.08 3.59
C PRO A 126 11.03 -10.46 3.14
N ASP A 127 11.42 -11.50 3.86
CA ASP A 127 10.73 -12.80 3.78
C ASP A 127 9.41 -12.71 4.55
N PHE A 128 8.35 -12.27 3.85
CA PHE A 128 7.03 -12.05 4.45
C PHE A 128 6.45 -13.29 5.14
N ALA A 129 6.78 -14.49 4.65
CA ALA A 129 6.32 -15.73 5.25
C ALA A 129 6.98 -16.01 6.61
N ASN A 130 8.11 -15.35 6.91
CA ASN A 130 8.88 -15.49 8.14
C ASN A 130 8.79 -14.28 9.08
N ILE A 131 7.88 -13.34 8.82
CA ILE A 131 7.60 -12.25 9.77
C ILE A 131 7.00 -12.81 11.06
N VAL A 132 7.60 -12.45 12.18
CA VAL A 132 7.19 -12.90 13.52
C VAL A 132 6.87 -11.76 14.48
N GLU A 133 7.16 -10.51 14.12
CA GLU A 133 6.88 -9.39 15.01
C GLU A 133 6.71 -8.08 14.22
N VAL A 134 5.76 -7.27 14.66
CA VAL A 134 5.58 -5.88 14.21
C VAL A 134 6.03 -4.97 15.34
N GLN A 135 6.85 -3.95 15.04
CA GLN A 135 7.29 -2.98 16.04
C GLN A 135 7.01 -1.55 15.58
N VAL A 136 6.65 -0.69 16.52
CA VAL A 136 6.62 0.76 16.35
C VAL A 136 7.66 1.36 17.28
N VAL A 137 8.66 2.03 16.71
CA VAL A 137 9.87 2.47 17.42
C VAL A 137 10.07 3.97 17.24
N LEU A 138 10.30 4.66 18.35
CA LEU A 138 10.68 6.05 18.44
C LEU A 138 12.19 6.11 18.70
N GLU A 139 12.98 6.63 17.76
CA GLU A 139 14.45 6.59 17.81
C GLU A 139 15.07 7.58 16.79
N TRP A 140 16.39 7.82 16.89
CA TRP A 140 17.21 8.61 15.96
C TRP A 140 16.96 10.12 15.93
N ALA A 141 16.05 10.65 16.75
CA ALA A 141 15.87 12.08 16.95
C ALA A 141 15.31 12.40 18.33
N ASP A 142 15.43 13.66 18.72
CA ASP A 142 14.77 14.17 19.92
C ASP A 142 13.26 14.28 19.66
N MET A 143 12.48 13.48 20.39
CA MET A 143 11.04 13.33 20.20
C MET A 143 10.32 13.37 21.55
N ALA A 144 9.18 14.03 21.60
CA ALA A 144 8.29 14.09 22.74
C ALA A 144 6.84 14.13 22.28
N GLY A 145 5.99 13.33 22.91
CA GLY A 145 4.56 13.30 22.62
C GLY A 145 3.92 11.98 22.99
N GLU A 146 2.71 11.78 22.46
CA GLU A 146 1.92 10.58 22.67
C GLU A 146 1.61 9.89 21.34
N LEU A 147 1.63 8.55 21.36
CA LEU A 147 1.20 7.71 20.26
C LEU A 147 0.17 6.71 20.78
N GLU A 148 -1.04 6.80 20.24
CA GLU A 148 -2.16 5.91 20.49
C GLU A 148 -2.37 5.03 19.25
N ILE A 149 -2.52 3.73 19.46
CA ILE A 149 -2.76 2.74 18.41
C ILE A 149 -4.11 2.07 18.71
N ASP A 150 -5.04 2.16 17.76
CA ASP A 150 -6.41 1.66 17.92
C ASP A 150 -6.70 0.42 17.07
N SER A 151 -5.97 0.24 15.97
CA SER A 151 -6.10 -0.94 15.12
C SER A 151 -4.76 -1.28 14.47
N VAL A 152 -4.46 -2.58 14.41
CA VAL A 152 -3.35 -3.15 13.66
C VAL A 152 -3.86 -4.39 12.94
N ARG A 153 -3.86 -4.39 11.61
CA ARG A 153 -4.24 -5.57 10.81
C ARG A 153 -3.50 -5.62 9.49
N PHE A 154 -3.25 -6.81 8.98
CA PHE A 154 -2.94 -6.98 7.56
C PHE A 154 -4.26 -7.07 6.82
N ALA A 155 -4.45 -6.28 5.75
CA ALA A 155 -5.60 -6.39 4.86
C ALA A 155 -5.17 -7.16 3.61
N SER A 156 -5.92 -8.19 3.23
CA SER A 156 -5.69 -8.90 1.95
C SER A 156 -5.94 -7.97 0.77
N VAL A 157 -6.93 -7.08 0.91
CA VAL A 157 -7.28 -6.06 -0.08
C VAL A 157 -7.41 -4.71 0.60
N TRP A 158 -6.66 -3.71 0.12
CA TRP A 158 -6.85 -2.32 0.54
C TRP A 158 -7.93 -1.67 -0.32
N ARG A 159 -9.11 -1.48 0.26
CA ARG A 159 -10.26 -0.78 -0.35
C ARG A 159 -10.48 0.58 0.29
N GLU A 160 -10.88 1.56 -0.50
CA GLU A 160 -11.22 2.91 -0.03
C GLU A 160 -12.46 3.44 -0.75
N PRO A 161 -13.36 4.14 -0.04
CA PRO A 161 -14.40 4.90 -0.70
C PRO A 161 -13.79 6.06 -1.49
N VAL A 162 -14.37 6.32 -2.66
CA VAL A 162 -14.01 7.45 -3.51
C VAL A 162 -15.08 8.50 -3.37
N THR A 163 -14.68 9.69 -2.93
CA THR A 163 -15.58 10.85 -2.82
C THR A 163 -15.01 11.98 -3.66
N ILE A 164 -15.84 12.52 -4.55
CA ILE A 164 -15.49 13.71 -5.33
C ILE A 164 -15.47 14.94 -4.41
N GLY A 165 -14.33 15.62 -4.35
CA GLY A 165 -14.17 16.85 -3.57
C GLY A 165 -14.71 18.09 -4.29
N ASP A 166 -15.09 19.10 -3.49
CA ASP A 166 -15.53 20.42 -3.99
C ASP A 166 -14.51 21.07 -4.94
N SER A 167 -13.22 20.84 -4.71
CA SER A 167 -12.15 21.34 -5.59
C SER A 167 -12.21 20.76 -6.99
N SER A 168 -12.49 19.46 -7.12
CA SER A 168 -12.58 18.76 -8.41
C SER A 168 -13.84 19.18 -9.17
N LEU A 169 -14.95 19.37 -8.44
CA LEU A 169 -16.17 19.96 -9.00
C LEU A 169 -15.93 21.39 -9.51
N ALA A 170 -15.27 22.24 -8.72
CA ALA A 170 -14.96 23.61 -9.11
C ALA A 170 -14.00 23.65 -10.31
N LEU A 171 -13.00 22.77 -10.37
CA LEU A 171 -12.09 22.64 -11.51
C LEU A 171 -12.85 22.27 -12.78
N ALA A 172 -13.74 21.28 -12.73
CA ALA A 172 -14.55 20.88 -13.88
C ALA A 172 -15.47 22.01 -14.36
N GLN A 173 -16.10 22.75 -13.44
CA GLN A 173 -16.95 23.91 -13.77
C GLN A 173 -16.17 25.07 -14.40
N ALA A 174 -14.88 25.20 -14.08
CA ALA A 174 -14.02 26.25 -14.61
C ALA A 174 -13.47 25.93 -16.02
N LEU A 175 -13.64 24.71 -16.52
CA LEU A 175 -13.19 24.33 -17.87
C LEU A 175 -14.01 25.08 -18.93
N GLN A 176 -13.31 25.68 -19.88
CA GLN A 176 -13.93 26.26 -21.07
C GLN A 176 -14.13 25.15 -22.09
N LEU A 177 -15.39 24.82 -22.36
CA LEU A 177 -15.79 23.76 -23.28
C LEU A 177 -16.60 24.34 -24.43
N ASP A 178 -16.45 23.74 -25.61
CA ASP A 178 -17.27 24.08 -26.76
C ASP A 178 -18.74 23.70 -26.53
N ASN A 179 -19.65 24.36 -27.25
CA ASN A 179 -21.07 24.05 -27.18
C ASN A 179 -21.32 22.56 -27.50
N GLY A 180 -22.04 21.88 -26.61
CA GLY A 180 -22.34 20.44 -26.72
C GLY A 180 -21.44 19.53 -25.87
N PHE A 181 -20.43 20.08 -25.20
CA PHE A 181 -19.57 19.35 -24.27
C PHE A 181 -19.88 19.71 -22.80
N ALA A 182 -19.67 18.75 -21.91
CA ALA A 182 -19.71 18.92 -20.47
C ALA A 182 -18.51 18.19 -19.84
N ALA A 183 -18.06 18.66 -18.68
CA ALA A 183 -17.03 18.00 -17.89
C ALA A 183 -17.54 17.77 -16.47
N THR A 184 -17.37 16.56 -15.99
CA THR A 184 -17.71 16.13 -14.63
C THR A 184 -16.55 15.30 -14.11
N PRO A 185 -16.08 15.52 -12.87
CA PRO A 185 -15.12 14.61 -12.25
C PRO A 185 -15.78 13.25 -11.99
N ILE A 186 -15.08 12.16 -12.33
CA ILE A 186 -15.56 10.78 -12.13
C ILE A 186 -14.78 10.03 -11.04
N ALA A 187 -13.65 10.58 -10.59
CA ALA A 187 -12.82 10.09 -9.49
C ALA A 187 -11.99 11.24 -8.90
N ASP A 188 -11.46 11.07 -7.68
CA ASP A 188 -10.63 12.05 -6.98
C ASP A 188 -9.48 11.37 -6.21
N GLY A 189 -8.60 12.15 -5.58
CA GLY A 189 -7.53 11.66 -4.72
C GLY A 189 -6.41 10.94 -5.50
N LEU A 190 -6.22 11.32 -6.76
CA LEU A 190 -5.19 10.78 -7.65
C LEU A 190 -4.11 11.84 -7.88
N SER A 191 -2.85 11.43 -7.73
CA SER A 191 -1.70 12.28 -8.02
C SER A 191 -0.67 11.50 -8.82
N ALA A 192 0.05 12.17 -9.72
CA ALA A 192 1.05 11.54 -10.59
C ALA A 192 0.50 10.34 -11.40
N ILE A 193 -0.73 10.47 -11.91
CA ILE A 193 -1.31 9.50 -12.84
C ILE A 193 -0.42 9.39 -14.08
N THR A 194 -0.13 8.16 -14.50
CA THR A 194 0.63 7.90 -15.74
C THR A 194 -0.25 7.37 -16.86
N GLN A 195 -1.21 6.49 -16.57
CA GLN A 195 -2.15 5.96 -17.56
C GLN A 195 -3.48 5.54 -16.91
N ILE A 196 -4.53 5.54 -17.73
CA ILE A 196 -5.88 5.06 -17.40
C ILE A 196 -6.27 4.00 -18.43
N GLN A 197 -6.94 2.94 -18.00
CA GLN A 197 -7.55 1.90 -18.84
C GLN A 197 -8.95 1.58 -18.32
N PHE A 198 -9.86 1.22 -19.23
CA PHE A 198 -11.20 0.77 -18.87
C PHE A 198 -11.34 -0.71 -19.20
N THR A 199 -11.98 -1.46 -18.30
CA THR A 199 -12.33 -2.86 -18.55
C THR A 199 -13.62 -2.96 -19.38
N PRO A 200 -13.94 -4.13 -19.97
CA PRO A 200 -15.24 -4.36 -20.61
C PRO A 200 -16.44 -4.18 -19.66
N ASP A 201 -16.21 -4.30 -18.36
CA ASP A 201 -17.23 -4.14 -17.31
C ASP A 201 -17.38 -2.69 -16.83
N HIS A 202 -16.68 -1.74 -17.47
CA HIS A 202 -16.67 -0.30 -17.17
C HIS A 202 -15.92 0.11 -15.89
N ASP A 203 -15.19 -0.81 -15.27
CA ASP A 203 -14.22 -0.44 -14.25
C ASP A 203 -13.05 0.35 -14.83
N MET A 204 -12.40 1.14 -14.00
CA MET A 204 -11.24 1.95 -14.39
C MET A 204 -9.99 1.52 -13.64
N LEU A 205 -8.96 1.10 -14.37
CA LEU A 205 -7.62 0.96 -13.84
C LEU A 205 -6.82 2.25 -14.02
N VAL A 206 -6.09 2.64 -12.99
CA VAL A 206 -5.24 3.84 -12.97
C VAL A 206 -3.86 3.47 -12.48
N SER A 207 -2.83 3.73 -13.28
CA SER A 207 -1.44 3.59 -12.86
C SER A 207 -0.88 4.92 -12.36
N LEU A 208 -0.11 4.86 -11.28
CA LEU A 208 0.61 5.99 -10.70
C LEU A 208 2.11 5.83 -10.93
N GLN A 209 2.82 6.97 -11.06
CA GLN A 209 4.28 6.95 -11.18
C GLN A 209 4.96 6.33 -9.95
N THR A 210 4.30 6.30 -8.79
CA THR A 210 4.80 5.65 -7.58
C THR A 210 4.87 4.14 -7.67
N GLY A 211 4.29 3.53 -8.72
CA GLY A 211 4.24 2.07 -8.87
C GLY A 211 2.93 1.43 -8.44
N ARG A 212 1.97 2.21 -7.92
CA ARG A 212 0.65 1.75 -7.52
C ARG A 212 -0.30 1.69 -8.71
N ILE A 213 -1.08 0.63 -8.78
CA ILE A 213 -2.19 0.45 -9.71
C ILE A 213 -3.47 0.36 -8.90
N TRP A 214 -4.37 1.32 -9.12
CA TRP A 214 -5.69 1.34 -8.50
C TRP A 214 -6.73 0.84 -9.48
N TRP A 215 -7.69 0.08 -8.97
CA TRP A 215 -8.86 -0.38 -9.71
C TRP A 215 -10.10 0.25 -9.09
N TYR A 216 -10.85 0.98 -9.90
CA TYR A 216 -12.02 1.75 -9.51
C TYR A 216 -13.28 1.06 -10.01
N SER A 217 -14.29 0.99 -9.14
CA SER A 217 -15.61 0.44 -9.43
C SER A 217 -16.69 1.48 -9.20
N ASP A 218 -17.73 1.43 -10.03
CA ASP A 218 -18.96 2.22 -9.90
C ASP A 218 -20.05 1.24 -9.45
N SER A 219 -20.30 1.19 -8.15
CA SER A 219 -21.17 0.16 -7.56
C SER A 219 -22.67 0.47 -7.72
N ASP A 220 -23.03 1.74 -7.95
CA ASP A 220 -24.42 2.18 -8.09
C ASP A 220 -24.84 2.49 -9.54
N GLY A 221 -23.88 2.51 -10.47
CA GLY A 221 -24.09 2.65 -11.91
C GLY A 221 -24.45 4.07 -12.34
N ASP A 222 -24.10 5.09 -11.55
CA ASP A 222 -24.38 6.49 -11.86
C ASP A 222 -23.33 7.15 -12.79
N GLY A 223 -22.26 6.43 -13.11
CA GLY A 223 -21.13 6.86 -13.94
C GLY A 223 -20.02 7.57 -13.15
N VAL A 224 -20.08 7.58 -11.82
CA VAL A 224 -19.05 8.10 -10.92
C VAL A 224 -18.49 6.94 -10.09
N TYR A 225 -17.17 6.82 -10.04
CA TYR A 225 -16.53 5.76 -9.24
C TYR A 225 -16.66 6.08 -7.75
N ASP A 226 -17.14 5.10 -6.97
CA ASP A 226 -17.46 5.23 -5.55
C ASP A 226 -16.56 4.36 -4.64
N GLU A 227 -15.82 3.42 -5.21
CA GLU A 227 -14.81 2.62 -4.53
C GLU A 227 -13.56 2.50 -5.40
N ARG A 228 -12.40 2.41 -4.73
CA ARG A 228 -11.16 1.92 -5.34
C ARG A 228 -10.50 0.88 -4.46
N HIS A 229 -9.75 -0.01 -5.08
CA HIS A 229 -8.86 -0.92 -4.37
C HIS A 229 -7.47 -0.96 -4.99
N LEU A 230 -6.46 -1.21 -4.16
CA LEU A 230 -5.07 -1.30 -4.61
C LEU A 230 -4.86 -2.66 -5.29
N TYR A 231 -4.93 -2.69 -6.60
CA TYR A 231 -4.74 -3.91 -7.39
C TYR A 231 -3.30 -4.40 -7.38
N ALA A 232 -2.32 -3.49 -7.53
CA ALA A 232 -0.89 -3.87 -7.54
C ALA A 232 -0.01 -2.73 -7.03
N THR A 233 1.17 -3.07 -6.49
CA THR A 233 2.17 -2.09 -6.07
C THR A 233 3.59 -2.67 -6.01
N GLY A 234 4.57 -1.87 -5.58
CA GLY A 234 5.97 -2.27 -5.44
C GLY A 234 6.72 -2.33 -6.76
N LEU A 235 6.13 -1.78 -7.83
CA LEU A 235 6.74 -1.71 -9.15
C LEU A 235 7.52 -0.41 -9.32
N PRO A 236 8.76 -0.44 -9.81
CA PRO A 236 9.53 0.77 -9.99
C PRO A 236 8.99 1.58 -11.17
N GLU A 237 8.41 2.74 -10.88
CA GLU A 237 8.02 3.77 -11.87
C GLU A 237 7.21 3.24 -13.06
N VAL A 238 5.91 3.04 -12.85
CA VAL A 238 4.99 2.55 -13.89
C VAL A 238 4.59 3.68 -14.83
N VAL A 239 4.78 3.44 -16.12
CA VAL A 239 4.48 4.37 -17.22
C VAL A 239 3.61 3.75 -18.33
N GLY A 240 3.37 2.44 -18.27
CA GLY A 240 2.50 1.72 -19.20
C GLY A 240 1.51 0.84 -18.43
N LEU A 241 0.25 0.84 -18.88
CA LEU A 241 -0.85 0.06 -18.32
C LEU A 241 -1.72 -0.48 -19.45
N LEU A 242 -2.01 -1.78 -19.48
CA LEU A 242 -2.91 -2.39 -20.45
C LEU A 242 -3.68 -3.54 -19.82
N TYR A 243 -5.00 -3.49 -19.90
CA TYR A 243 -5.87 -4.58 -19.50
C TYR A 243 -6.03 -5.59 -20.64
N ASP A 244 -5.94 -6.87 -20.34
CA ASP A 244 -6.18 -7.98 -21.27
C ASP A 244 -7.57 -8.56 -21.04
N ALA A 245 -8.50 -8.29 -21.95
CA ALA A 245 -9.87 -8.80 -21.82
C ALA A 245 -10.00 -10.30 -22.13
N ALA A 246 -8.96 -10.94 -22.69
CA ALA A 246 -9.01 -12.36 -23.02
C ALA A 246 -8.93 -13.24 -21.77
N ASP A 247 -8.14 -12.81 -20.78
CA ASP A 247 -7.89 -13.58 -19.56
C ASP A 247 -8.01 -12.75 -18.27
N GLY A 248 -8.13 -11.42 -18.34
CA GLY A 248 -8.21 -10.53 -17.19
C GLY A 248 -6.86 -10.03 -16.68
N ALA A 249 -5.75 -10.36 -17.34
CA ALA A 249 -4.43 -9.93 -16.93
C ALA A 249 -4.23 -8.41 -17.07
N VAL A 250 -3.33 -7.86 -16.25
CA VAL A 250 -2.91 -6.46 -16.36
C VAL A 250 -1.43 -6.40 -16.70
N TRP A 251 -1.12 -5.82 -17.84
CA TRP A 251 0.23 -5.60 -18.34
C TRP A 251 0.74 -4.23 -17.88
N LEU A 252 1.93 -4.24 -17.28
CA LEU A 252 2.55 -3.09 -16.63
C LEU A 252 3.93 -2.85 -17.22
N GLY A 253 4.16 -1.64 -17.72
CA GLY A 253 5.44 -1.20 -18.27
C GLY A 253 6.11 -0.20 -17.34
N GLY A 254 7.37 -0.44 -16.96
CA GLY A 254 8.12 0.43 -16.04
C GLY A 254 9.60 0.07 -15.98
N ARG A 255 10.48 1.07 -15.81
CA ARG A 255 11.96 0.96 -15.73
C ARG A 255 12.62 -0.21 -16.47
N GLY A 256 12.37 -0.30 -17.76
CA GLY A 256 13.03 -1.30 -18.60
C GLY A 256 12.37 -2.68 -18.61
N GLN A 257 11.20 -2.82 -17.96
CA GLN A 257 10.48 -4.07 -17.82
C GLN A 257 9.07 -3.99 -18.38
N LEU A 258 8.60 -5.13 -18.90
CA LEU A 258 7.20 -5.42 -19.17
C LEU A 258 6.81 -6.61 -18.29
N VAL A 259 5.87 -6.37 -17.38
CA VAL A 259 5.39 -7.35 -16.41
C VAL A 259 3.93 -7.65 -16.72
N ARG A 260 3.58 -8.93 -16.80
CA ARG A 260 2.19 -9.39 -16.81
C ARG A 260 1.80 -9.73 -15.39
N THR A 261 0.74 -9.12 -14.88
CA THR A 261 0.19 -9.40 -13.56
C THR A 261 -1.14 -10.11 -13.66
N PHE A 262 -1.45 -10.90 -12.65
CA PHE A 262 -2.70 -11.65 -12.55
C PHE A 262 -3.11 -11.79 -11.09
N ASP A 263 -4.42 -11.88 -10.87
CA ASP A 263 -5.06 -12.17 -9.60
C ASP A 263 -5.55 -13.64 -9.65
N ASP A 264 -4.69 -14.56 -9.22
CA ASP A 264 -4.93 -16.01 -9.31
C ASP A 264 -6.00 -16.45 -8.29
N ASP A 265 -6.08 -15.79 -7.13
CA ASP A 265 -7.02 -16.11 -6.05
C ASP A 265 -8.38 -15.38 -6.14
N GLN A 266 -8.50 -14.42 -7.07
CA GLN A 266 -9.69 -13.62 -7.38
C GLN A 266 -10.15 -12.72 -6.22
N ASN A 267 -9.21 -12.21 -5.42
CA ASN A 267 -9.53 -11.29 -4.31
C ASN A 267 -9.55 -9.80 -4.74
N GLY A 268 -9.11 -9.49 -5.95
CA GLY A 268 -8.97 -8.14 -6.51
C GLY A 268 -7.54 -7.59 -6.48
N VAL A 269 -6.55 -8.37 -6.04
CA VAL A 269 -5.14 -7.96 -5.93
C VAL A 269 -4.28 -8.90 -6.75
N ALA A 270 -3.37 -8.35 -7.54
CA ALA A 270 -2.39 -9.14 -8.25
C ALA A 270 -1.44 -9.86 -7.28
N ASP A 271 -1.46 -11.19 -7.33
CA ASP A 271 -0.60 -12.10 -6.57
C ASP A 271 0.44 -12.81 -7.46
N SER A 272 0.31 -12.67 -8.78
CA SER A 272 1.20 -13.25 -9.78
C SER A 272 1.87 -12.17 -10.62
N TYR A 273 3.20 -12.23 -10.73
CA TYR A 273 4.02 -11.26 -11.46
C TYR A 273 4.99 -11.99 -12.39
N ASP A 274 4.75 -11.90 -13.69
CA ASP A 274 5.55 -12.57 -14.71
C ASP A 274 6.27 -11.53 -15.59
N VAL A 275 7.59 -11.42 -15.41
CA VAL A 275 8.42 -10.52 -16.21
C VAL A 275 8.57 -11.10 -17.62
N ARG A 276 7.87 -10.48 -18.57
CA ARG A 276 7.86 -10.92 -19.97
C ARG A 276 8.99 -10.34 -20.78
N ILE A 277 9.41 -9.12 -20.46
CA ILE A 277 10.57 -8.46 -21.07
C ILE A 277 11.33 -7.75 -19.95
N ASP A 278 12.65 -7.87 -19.97
CA ASP A 278 13.57 -7.20 -19.07
C ASP A 278 14.72 -6.54 -19.84
N GLY A 279 15.41 -5.60 -19.20
CA GLY A 279 16.58 -4.93 -19.77
C GLY A 279 16.29 -3.99 -20.93
N LEU A 280 15.04 -3.52 -21.10
CA LEU A 280 14.74 -2.47 -22.06
C LEU A 280 15.47 -1.18 -21.65
N PRO A 281 15.98 -0.39 -22.61
CA PRO A 281 16.61 0.89 -22.31
C PRO A 281 15.66 1.81 -21.55
N TRP A 282 16.11 2.32 -20.41
CA TRP A 282 15.36 3.25 -19.58
C TRP A 282 16.21 4.45 -19.16
N GLY A 283 15.57 5.55 -18.76
CA GLY A 283 16.22 6.81 -18.39
C GLY A 283 15.46 8.03 -18.90
N ARG A 284 16.03 8.77 -19.86
CA ARG A 284 15.37 9.96 -20.44
C ARG A 284 14.34 9.54 -21.49
N HIS A 285 13.15 10.14 -21.40
CA HIS A 285 11.98 9.89 -22.26
C HIS A 285 11.47 8.44 -22.12
N GLN A 286 10.61 8.22 -21.14
CA GLN A 286 9.90 6.95 -20.96
C GLN A 286 8.50 7.11 -21.55
N ASN A 287 8.26 6.49 -22.69
CA ASN A 287 6.96 6.47 -23.37
C ASN A 287 6.61 5.02 -23.72
N ASN A 288 6.34 4.23 -22.68
CA ASN A 288 6.06 2.81 -22.81
C ASN A 288 4.54 2.57 -22.83
N THR A 289 3.80 3.40 -23.55
CA THR A 289 2.36 3.18 -23.73
C THR A 289 2.15 1.81 -24.34
N LEU A 290 1.31 1.02 -23.69
CA LEU A 290 0.96 -0.32 -24.12
C LEU A 290 -0.40 -0.28 -24.82
N VAL A 291 -0.50 -0.92 -25.98
CA VAL A 291 -1.75 -1.09 -26.73
C VAL A 291 -1.77 -2.48 -27.35
N TRP A 292 -2.94 -3.12 -27.36
CA TRP A 292 -3.14 -4.31 -28.18
C TRP A 292 -3.12 -3.94 -29.65
N ASN A 293 -2.46 -4.77 -30.47
CA ASN A 293 -2.63 -4.69 -31.91
C ASN A 293 -3.96 -5.40 -32.27
N PRO A 294 -4.97 -4.69 -32.82
CA PRO A 294 -6.26 -5.28 -33.12
C PRO A 294 -6.26 -6.21 -34.36
N ASP A 295 -5.15 -6.33 -35.09
CA ASP A 295 -5.03 -7.08 -36.34
C ASP A 295 -3.90 -8.14 -36.27
N PRO A 296 -4.01 -9.32 -36.91
CA PRO A 296 -2.82 -10.08 -37.27
C PRO A 296 -1.95 -9.19 -38.16
N ASP A 297 -0.69 -9.03 -37.78
CA ASP A 297 0.27 -8.15 -38.43
C ASP A 297 0.21 -8.29 -39.98
N PRO A 298 -0.18 -7.24 -40.72
CA PRO A 298 -0.23 -7.29 -42.19
C PRO A 298 1.15 -7.47 -42.84
N PHE A 299 2.24 -7.45 -42.05
CA PHE A 299 3.62 -7.64 -42.50
C PHE A 299 4.20 -9.02 -42.19
N THR A 300 3.51 -9.93 -41.48
CA THR A 300 4.05 -11.29 -41.24
C THR A 300 3.54 -12.36 -42.19
N GLY A 301 2.40 -12.17 -42.88
CA GLY A 301 2.00 -13.03 -44.00
C GLY A 301 2.09 -14.54 -43.73
N GLU A 302 1.59 -15.00 -42.58
CA GLU A 302 1.22 -16.41 -42.36
C GLU A 302 -0.30 -16.59 -42.46
#